data_AF-A0A150AC52-F1
#
_entry.id   AF-A0A150AC52-F1
#
_cell.length_a   1.000
_cell.length_b   1.000
_cell.length_c   1.000
_cell.angle_alpha   90.00
_cell.angle_beta   90.00
_cell.angle_gamma   90.00
#
_symmetry.space_group_name_H-M   'P 1'
#
loop_
_entity.id
_entity.type
_entity.pdbx_description
1 polymer ?
#
loop_
_entity_poly.entity_id
_entity_poly.type
_entity_poly.pdbx_seq_one_letter_code
_entity_poly.pdbx_strand_id
1 'polypeptide(L)'
;MNSELINFYDNCEFGVAVYKRLNKKNFEFVYYNPWGRKIDGINKDEKVIGRKLHDVFPNIFDFGLVDVLEKVYETGNTIILPNKTYVVDQDNLLHRTNRVQKLSNNLLVALYTDQEDIIDHLMKIDEERKLLCTALDYISHNLRGDVSTSLGVFELFDTVEIPNQEKESLLQVVKQNLENIDTKIHSLVRLLSKE
;
A
#
# COMPACT_ATOMS: atom_id res chain seq x y z
N MET A 1 -16.27 -12.48 -8.38
CA MET A 1 -15.19 -11.48 -8.16
C MET A 1 -15.65 -10.03 -8.24
N ASN A 2 -16.07 -9.47 -9.39
CA ASN A 2 -16.48 -8.05 -9.42
C ASN A 2 -17.70 -7.73 -8.52
N SER A 3 -18.69 -8.63 -8.46
CA SER A 3 -19.89 -8.47 -7.61
C SER A 3 -19.59 -8.57 -6.10
N GLU A 4 -18.69 -9.46 -5.69
CA GLU A 4 -18.30 -9.62 -4.28
C GLU A 4 -17.51 -8.40 -3.77
N LEU A 5 -16.63 -7.85 -4.61
CA LEU A 5 -15.89 -6.64 -4.27
C LEU A 5 -16.82 -5.43 -4.17
N ILE A 6 -17.78 -5.29 -5.08
CA ILE A 6 -18.80 -4.24 -4.98
C ILE A 6 -19.61 -4.40 -3.68
N ASN A 7 -20.06 -5.62 -3.37
CA ASN A 7 -20.77 -5.89 -2.12
C ASN A 7 -19.92 -5.56 -0.87
N PHE A 8 -18.62 -5.83 -0.90
CA PHE A 8 -17.72 -5.43 0.18
C PHE A 8 -17.67 -3.90 0.35
N TYR A 9 -17.50 -3.15 -0.75
CA TYR A 9 -17.45 -1.69 -0.70
C TYR A 9 -18.79 -1.05 -0.36
N ASP A 10 -19.91 -1.68 -0.72
CA ASP A 10 -21.24 -1.18 -0.39
C ASP A 10 -21.54 -1.25 1.11
N ASN A 11 -20.91 -2.19 1.82
CA ASN A 11 -21.12 -2.45 3.24
C ASN A 11 -19.95 -1.98 4.13
N CYS A 12 -18.89 -1.39 3.58
CA CYS A 12 -17.78 -0.88 4.39
C CYS A 12 -18.08 0.51 4.95
N GLU A 13 -17.53 0.82 6.12
CA GLU A 13 -17.67 2.13 6.79
C GLU A 13 -16.64 3.16 6.30
N PHE A 14 -16.27 3.07 5.03
CA PHE A 14 -15.39 4.05 4.37
C PHE A 14 -16.09 4.64 3.15
N GLY A 15 -15.83 5.90 2.85
CA GLY A 15 -16.24 6.51 1.59
C GLY A 15 -15.39 5.97 0.45
N VAL A 16 -16.04 5.39 -0.56
CA VAL A 16 -15.38 4.86 -1.76
C VAL A 16 -16.01 5.48 -2.99
N ALA A 17 -15.24 6.30 -3.70
CA ALA A 17 -15.64 6.90 -4.97
C ALA A 17 -14.65 6.52 -6.08
N VAL A 18 -15.18 6.18 -7.26
CA VAL A 18 -14.38 5.88 -8.45
C VAL A 18 -14.67 6.93 -9.52
N TYR A 19 -13.60 7.44 -10.10
CA TYR A 19 -13.64 8.52 -11.08
C TYR A 19 -13.05 8.08 -12.41
N LYS A 20 -13.64 8.58 -13.48
CA LYS A 20 -13.06 8.58 -14.82
C LYS A 20 -12.65 10.00 -15.18
N ARG A 21 -11.42 10.19 -15.65
CA ARG A 21 -10.97 11.47 -16.18
C ARG A 21 -11.59 11.70 -17.56
N LEU A 22 -12.32 12.79 -17.73
CA LEU A 22 -12.88 13.21 -19.02
C LEU A 22 -11.91 14.13 -19.77
N ASN A 23 -11.37 15.11 -19.05
CA ASN A 23 -10.31 16.01 -19.51
C ASN A 23 -9.53 16.55 -18.29
N LYS A 24 -8.57 17.46 -18.52
CA LYS A 24 -7.72 18.01 -17.44
C LYS A 24 -8.58 18.62 -16.34
N LYS A 25 -8.39 18.18 -15.09
CA LYS A 25 -9.15 18.62 -13.91
C LYS A 25 -10.67 18.38 -13.99
N ASN A 26 -11.13 17.49 -14.88
CA ASN A 26 -12.55 17.15 -15.02
C ASN A 26 -12.76 15.64 -14.91
N PHE A 27 -13.55 15.26 -13.93
CA PHE A 27 -13.73 13.88 -13.51
C PHE A 27 -15.21 13.57 -13.41
N GLU A 28 -15.58 12.35 -13.77
CA GLU A 28 -16.94 11.83 -13.72
C GLU A 28 -17.00 10.68 -12.71
N PHE A 29 -18.07 10.61 -11.91
CA PHE A 29 -18.31 9.48 -11.02
C PHE A 29 -18.70 8.23 -11.80
N VAL A 30 -17.91 7.16 -11.65
CA VAL A 30 -18.20 5.83 -12.20
C VAL A 30 -18.83 4.92 -11.14
N TYR A 31 -18.43 5.09 -9.89
CA TYR A 31 -18.99 4.35 -8.76
C TYR A 31 -18.92 5.21 -7.51
N TYR A 32 -19.90 5.03 -6.63
CA TYR A 32 -19.93 5.71 -5.36
C TYR A 32 -20.74 4.93 -4.32
N ASN A 33 -20.06 4.48 -3.27
CA ASN A 33 -20.68 3.60 -2.29
C ASN A 33 -21.71 4.32 -1.39
N PRO A 34 -22.63 3.59 -0.75
CA PRO A 34 -23.64 4.15 0.14
C PRO A 34 -23.06 4.89 1.34
N TRP A 35 -21.97 4.39 1.93
CA TRP A 35 -21.36 5.02 3.10
C TRP A 35 -20.76 6.39 2.76
N GLY A 36 -20.03 6.50 1.66
CA GLY A 36 -19.53 7.78 1.19
C GLY A 36 -20.67 8.76 0.90
N ARG A 37 -21.74 8.33 0.24
CA ARG A 37 -22.93 9.19 0.03
C ARG A 37 -23.53 9.69 1.36
N LYS A 38 -23.53 8.85 2.40
CA LYS A 38 -24.00 9.19 3.73
C LYS A 38 -23.09 10.22 4.42
N ILE A 39 -21.77 10.03 4.38
CA ILE A 39 -20.78 11.01 4.90
C ILE A 39 -20.98 12.36 4.20
N ASP A 40 -21.29 12.32 2.90
CA ASP A 40 -21.37 13.50 2.06
C ASP A 40 -22.77 14.17 2.08
N GLY A 41 -23.71 13.64 2.86
CA GLY A 41 -25.08 14.16 2.96
C GLY A 41 -25.90 14.02 1.67
N ILE A 42 -25.49 13.16 0.73
CA ILE A 42 -26.16 12.97 -0.55
C ILE A 42 -27.39 12.06 -0.38
N ASN A 43 -28.52 12.52 -0.92
CA ASN A 43 -29.76 11.75 -0.91
C ASN A 43 -29.60 10.42 -1.67
N LYS A 44 -30.18 9.35 -1.14
CA LYS A 44 -30.07 8.00 -1.74
C LYS A 44 -30.57 7.93 -3.18
N ASP A 45 -31.61 8.70 -3.50
CA ASP A 45 -32.25 8.75 -4.82
C ASP A 45 -31.54 9.71 -5.79
N GLU A 46 -30.58 10.50 -5.30
CA GLU A 46 -29.82 11.40 -6.15
C GLU A 46 -28.91 10.59 -7.09
N LYS A 47 -29.09 10.81 -8.40
CA LYS A 47 -28.25 10.20 -9.41
C LYS A 47 -26.89 10.89 -9.46
N VAL A 48 -25.88 10.27 -8.84
CA VAL A 48 -24.49 10.77 -8.85
C VAL A 48 -23.65 10.16 -9.99
N ILE A 49 -23.88 8.89 -10.31
CA ILE A 49 -23.09 8.18 -11.32
C ILE A 49 -23.32 8.79 -12.70
N GLY A 50 -22.23 9.08 -13.40
CA GLY A 50 -22.21 9.80 -14.69
C GLY A 50 -22.26 11.32 -14.57
N ARG A 51 -22.35 11.89 -13.37
CA ARG A 51 -22.20 13.35 -13.17
C ARG A 51 -20.74 13.71 -12.97
N LYS A 52 -20.40 14.96 -13.32
CA LYS A 52 -19.08 15.49 -13.07
C LYS A 52 -18.89 15.79 -11.60
N LEU A 53 -17.67 15.63 -11.12
CA LEU A 53 -17.29 15.86 -9.73
C LEU A 53 -17.66 17.28 -9.26
N HIS A 54 -17.37 18.30 -10.07
CA HIS A 54 -17.69 19.69 -9.74
C HIS A 54 -19.18 20.04 -9.84
N ASP A 55 -19.99 19.25 -10.56
CA ASP A 55 -21.44 19.46 -10.63
C ASP A 55 -22.13 18.93 -9.36
N VAL A 56 -21.49 17.99 -8.66
CA VAL A 56 -21.98 17.41 -7.39
C VAL A 56 -21.38 18.16 -6.21
N PHE A 57 -20.11 18.54 -6.29
CA PHE A 57 -19.40 19.30 -5.27
C PHE A 57 -18.78 20.57 -5.87
N PRO A 58 -19.49 21.70 -5.89
CA PRO A 58 -19.01 22.95 -6.51
C PRO A 58 -17.69 23.46 -5.93
N ASN A 59 -17.51 23.34 -4.62
CA ASN A 59 -16.34 23.83 -3.88
C ASN A 59 -15.16 22.84 -3.86
N ILE A 60 -15.19 21.77 -4.66
CA ILE A 60 -14.19 20.70 -4.62
C ILE A 60 -12.80 21.12 -5.08
N PHE A 61 -12.70 22.22 -5.84
CA PHE A 61 -11.42 22.78 -6.27
C PHE A 61 -10.64 23.35 -5.08
N ASP A 62 -11.31 24.03 -4.14
CA ASP A 62 -10.68 24.62 -2.96
C ASP A 62 -10.19 23.55 -1.97
N PHE A 63 -10.89 22.41 -1.94
CA PHE A 63 -10.47 21.24 -1.17
C PHE A 63 -9.13 20.65 -1.66
N GLY A 64 -8.84 20.75 -2.97
CA GLY A 64 -7.61 20.26 -3.59
C GLY A 64 -7.64 18.79 -4.04
N LEU A 65 -8.78 18.10 -3.91
CA LEU A 65 -8.94 16.72 -4.40
C LEU A 65 -8.74 16.64 -5.92
N VAL A 66 -9.19 17.64 -6.67
CA VAL A 66 -9.05 17.66 -8.14
C VAL A 66 -7.58 17.67 -8.55
N ASP A 67 -6.73 18.42 -7.87
CA ASP A 67 -5.30 18.47 -8.15
C ASP A 67 -4.61 17.15 -7.77
N VAL A 68 -5.04 16.52 -6.68
CA VAL A 68 -4.57 15.18 -6.30
C VAL A 68 -4.97 14.15 -7.34
N LEU A 69 -6.23 14.12 -7.78
CA LEU A 69 -6.72 13.22 -8.83
C LEU A 69 -5.92 13.38 -10.12
N GLU A 70 -5.64 14.62 -10.53
CA GLU A 70 -4.84 14.91 -11.72
C GLU A 70 -3.40 14.39 -11.58
N LYS A 71 -2.74 14.66 -10.45
CA LYS A 71 -1.38 14.21 -10.18
C LYS A 71 -1.27 12.68 -10.11
N VAL A 72 -2.24 12.00 -9.49
CA VAL A 72 -2.31 10.53 -9.46
C VAL A 72 -2.56 9.97 -10.87
N TYR A 73 -3.41 10.63 -11.67
CA TYR A 73 -3.65 10.20 -13.04
C TYR A 73 -2.39 10.25 -13.91
N GLU A 74 -1.61 11.33 -13.79
CA GLU A 74 -0.37 11.56 -14.53
C GLU A 74 0.75 10.62 -14.06
N THR A 75 0.97 10.53 -12.75
CA THR A 75 2.12 9.79 -12.19
C THR A 75 1.86 8.30 -11.99
N GLY A 76 0.59 7.90 -11.83
CA GLY A 76 0.21 6.55 -11.38
C GLY A 76 0.49 6.27 -9.90
N ASN A 77 1.18 7.18 -9.20
CA ASN A 77 1.53 7.01 -7.79
C ASN A 77 0.33 7.31 -6.91
N THR A 78 0.13 6.50 -5.87
CA THR A 78 -0.89 6.77 -4.85
C THR A 78 -0.53 8.04 -4.08
N ILE A 79 -1.51 8.92 -3.85
CA ILE A 79 -1.34 10.16 -3.10
C ILE A 79 -2.36 10.25 -1.98
N ILE A 80 -1.93 10.78 -0.84
CA ILE A 80 -2.77 11.10 0.30
C ILE A 80 -3.01 12.60 0.29
N LEU A 81 -4.27 12.99 0.36
CA LEU A 81 -4.67 14.31 0.80
C LEU A 81 -4.89 14.22 2.32
N PRO A 82 -4.04 14.86 3.15
CA PRO A 82 -4.20 14.88 4.61
C PRO A 82 -5.57 15.42 5.00
N ASN A 83 -6.01 15.16 6.24
CA ASN A 83 -7.32 15.62 6.69
C ASN A 83 -7.50 17.11 6.37
N LYS A 84 -8.46 17.40 5.51
CA LYS A 84 -8.85 18.75 5.15
C LYS A 84 -10.31 18.96 5.48
N THR A 85 -10.59 20.13 6.03
CA THR A 85 -11.94 20.64 6.20
C THR A 85 -12.34 21.40 4.96
N TYR A 86 -13.54 21.18 4.44
CA TYR A 86 -14.11 22.06 3.42
C TYR A 86 -15.61 22.27 3.59
N VAL A 87 -16.06 23.40 3.04
CA VAL A 87 -17.44 23.86 3.09
C VAL A 87 -18.20 23.25 1.92
N VAL A 88 -19.20 22.40 2.22
CA VAL A 88 -20.07 21.82 1.20
C VAL A 88 -21.20 22.79 0.83
N ASP A 89 -21.76 23.46 1.82
CA ASP A 89 -22.78 24.52 1.71
C ASP A 89 -22.64 25.52 2.87
N GLN A 90 -23.57 26.47 3.01
CA GLN A 90 -23.47 27.56 4.00
C GLN A 90 -23.32 27.09 5.46
N ASP A 91 -23.78 25.88 5.81
CA ASP A 91 -23.83 25.40 7.19
C ASP A 91 -23.08 24.06 7.42
N ASN A 92 -22.65 23.36 6.37
CA ASN A 92 -22.03 22.03 6.47
C ASN A 92 -20.52 22.04 6.16
N LEU A 93 -19.74 21.62 7.16
CA LEU A 93 -18.31 21.36 7.06
C LEU A 93 -18.06 19.85 7.00
N LEU A 94 -17.24 19.40 6.06
CA LEU A 94 -16.77 18.02 5.99
C LEU A 94 -15.26 17.95 6.18
N HIS A 95 -14.84 17.02 7.03
CA HIS A 95 -13.46 16.68 7.31
C HIS A 95 -13.14 15.36 6.61
N ARG A 96 -12.11 15.32 5.78
CA ARG A 96 -11.74 14.08 5.08
C ARG A 96 -10.25 13.95 4.88
N THR A 97 -9.74 12.78 5.22
CA THR A 97 -8.49 12.25 4.67
C THR A 97 -8.83 11.45 3.42
N ASN A 98 -8.18 11.73 2.28
CA ASN A 98 -8.41 10.99 1.04
C ASN A 98 -7.14 10.25 0.61
N ARG A 99 -7.24 8.94 0.41
CA ARG A 99 -6.22 8.14 -0.28
C ARG A 99 -6.68 7.88 -1.72
N VAL A 100 -5.94 8.43 -2.68
CA VAL A 100 -6.27 8.37 -4.11
C VAL A 100 -5.27 7.48 -4.84
N GLN A 101 -5.76 6.49 -5.58
CA GLN A 101 -4.94 5.56 -6.36
C GLN A 101 -5.46 5.38 -7.78
N LYS A 102 -4.57 5.12 -8.73
CA LYS A 102 -4.91 4.80 -10.12
C LYS A 102 -5.08 3.29 -10.31
N LEU A 103 -6.16 2.89 -10.97
CA LEU A 103 -6.39 1.52 -11.41
C LEU A 103 -5.82 1.28 -12.82
N SER A 104 -5.65 0.01 -13.17
CA SER A 104 -5.10 -0.43 -14.47
C SER A 104 -5.90 0.05 -15.69
N ASN A 105 -7.17 0.38 -15.52
CA ASN A 105 -8.07 0.88 -16.57
C ASN A 105 -8.17 2.41 -16.65
N ASN A 106 -7.18 3.14 -16.09
CA ASN A 106 -7.17 4.61 -15.99
C ASN A 106 -8.31 5.21 -15.15
N LEU A 107 -9.03 4.39 -14.38
CA LEU A 107 -9.92 4.89 -13.33
C LEU A 107 -9.11 5.29 -12.10
N LEU A 108 -9.65 6.22 -11.34
CA LEU A 108 -9.09 6.67 -10.07
C LEU A 108 -10.03 6.26 -8.95
N VAL A 109 -9.51 5.69 -7.87
CA VAL A 109 -10.29 5.36 -6.68
C VAL A 109 -9.86 6.29 -5.56
N ALA A 110 -10.82 6.96 -4.94
CA ALA A 110 -10.62 7.68 -3.69
C ALA A 110 -11.29 6.91 -2.56
N LEU A 111 -10.49 6.53 -1.56
CA LEU A 111 -10.95 6.04 -0.28
C LEU A 111 -10.85 7.19 0.73
N TYR A 112 -11.91 7.46 1.47
CA TYR A 112 -11.91 8.52 2.48
C TYR A 112 -12.72 8.16 3.72
N THR A 113 -12.41 8.84 4.82
CA THR A 113 -13.12 8.74 6.09
C THR A 113 -13.12 10.12 6.74
N ASP A 114 -14.12 10.36 7.58
CA ASP A 114 -14.23 11.50 8.48
C ASP A 114 -13.47 11.29 9.80
N GLN A 115 -13.00 10.07 10.06
CA GLN A 115 -12.18 9.74 11.21
C GLN A 115 -10.71 10.04 10.91
N GLU A 116 -10.18 11.07 11.59
CA GLU A 116 -8.84 11.65 11.39
C GLU A 116 -7.73 10.61 11.24
N ASP A 117 -7.78 9.52 12.02
CA ASP A 117 -6.62 8.66 12.20
C ASP A 117 -6.63 7.33 11.42
N ILE A 118 -7.76 6.86 10.86
CA ILE A 118 -7.82 5.47 10.36
C ILE A 118 -6.99 5.26 9.09
N ILE A 119 -7.04 6.20 8.15
CA ILE A 119 -6.24 6.09 6.93
C ILE A 119 -4.76 6.17 7.27
N ASP A 120 -4.38 7.05 8.20
CA ASP A 120 -2.99 7.19 8.64
C ASP A 120 -2.50 5.91 9.32
N HIS A 121 -3.32 5.28 10.18
CA HIS A 121 -3.01 3.99 10.78
C HIS A 121 -2.87 2.87 9.74
N LEU A 122 -3.81 2.76 8.79
CA LEU A 122 -3.75 1.77 7.71
C LEU A 122 -2.49 1.94 6.86
N MET A 123 -2.02 3.17 6.68
CA MET A 123 -0.83 3.47 5.92
C MET A 123 0.44 3.16 6.68
N LYS A 124 0.49 3.47 7.97
CA LYS A 124 1.58 3.06 8.84
C LYS A 124 1.74 1.54 8.83
N ILE A 125 0.61 0.80 8.86
CA ILE A 125 0.60 -0.65 8.71
C ILE A 125 1.11 -1.09 7.32
N ASP A 126 0.70 -0.45 6.22
CA ASP A 126 1.18 -0.80 4.87
C ASP A 126 2.68 -0.53 4.68
N GLU A 127 3.19 0.57 5.23
CA GLU A 127 4.62 0.91 5.22
C GLU A 127 5.44 -0.08 6.04
N GLU A 128 5.02 -0.38 7.27
CA GLU A 128 5.67 -1.39 8.13
C GLU A 128 5.64 -2.77 7.46
N ARG A 129 4.54 -3.14 6.81
CA ARG A 129 4.45 -4.40 6.03
C ARG A 129 5.43 -4.42 4.87
N LYS A 130 5.54 -3.34 4.08
CA LYS A 130 6.48 -3.25 2.95
C LYS A 130 7.93 -3.36 3.41
N LEU A 131 8.27 -2.67 4.50
CA LEU A 131 9.59 -2.74 5.10
C LEU A 131 9.91 -4.18 5.54
N LEU A 132 8.95 -4.83 6.21
CA LEU A 132 9.09 -6.22 6.64
C LEU A 132 9.31 -7.17 5.46
N CYS A 133 8.51 -7.08 4.39
CA CYS A 133 8.70 -7.89 3.19
C CYS A 133 10.09 -7.68 2.58
N THR A 134 10.55 -6.43 2.48
CA THR A 134 11.87 -6.10 1.92
C THR A 134 12.99 -6.69 2.77
N ALA A 135 12.87 -6.61 4.10
CA ALA A 135 13.81 -7.19 5.05
C ALA A 135 13.86 -8.73 4.93
N LEU A 136 12.70 -9.37 4.81
CA LEU A 136 12.59 -10.82 4.62
C LEU A 136 13.21 -11.27 3.29
N ASP A 137 12.94 -10.57 2.20
CA ASP A 137 13.52 -10.89 0.88
C ASP A 137 15.04 -10.75 0.89
N TYR A 138 15.56 -9.70 1.51
CA TYR A 138 17.00 -9.49 1.69
C TYR A 138 17.66 -10.64 2.47
N ILE A 139 17.04 -11.09 3.58
CA ILE A 139 17.55 -12.24 4.34
C ILE A 139 17.46 -13.53 3.54
N SER A 140 16.33 -13.75 2.87
CA SER A 140 16.07 -15.00 2.17
C SER A 140 17.11 -15.25 1.08
N HIS A 141 17.53 -14.22 0.35
CA HIS A 141 18.62 -14.34 -0.62
C HIS A 141 19.99 -14.54 0.03
N ASN A 142 20.29 -13.80 1.10
CA ASN A 142 21.64 -13.79 1.68
C ASN A 142 21.95 -14.98 2.59
N LEU A 143 20.96 -15.46 3.36
CA LEU A 143 21.12 -16.67 4.18
C LEU A 143 21.16 -17.92 3.30
N ARG A 144 20.33 -17.97 2.24
CA ARG A 144 20.26 -19.13 1.36
C ARG A 144 21.61 -19.46 0.71
N GLY A 145 22.39 -18.45 0.30
CA GLY A 145 23.73 -18.67 -0.23
C GLY A 145 24.69 -19.36 0.76
N ASP A 146 24.78 -18.83 1.98
CA ASP A 146 25.65 -19.34 3.04
C ASP A 146 25.19 -20.74 3.51
N VAL A 147 23.88 -20.95 3.64
CA VAL A 147 23.29 -22.24 4.00
C VAL A 147 23.50 -23.27 2.91
N SER A 148 23.19 -22.97 1.64
CA SER A 148 23.36 -23.89 0.52
C SER A 148 24.80 -24.33 0.36
N THR A 149 25.74 -23.40 0.50
CA THR A 149 27.18 -23.72 0.42
C THR A 149 27.59 -24.65 1.56
N SER A 150 27.15 -24.34 2.79
CA SER A 150 27.48 -25.17 3.96
C SER A 150 26.87 -26.56 3.87
N LEU A 151 25.62 -26.67 3.40
CA LEU A 151 24.97 -27.96 3.17
C LEU A 151 25.71 -28.79 2.12
N GLY A 152 26.11 -28.17 1.00
CA GLY A 152 26.88 -28.83 -0.04
C GLY A 152 28.23 -29.35 0.47
N VAL A 153 28.89 -28.62 1.36
CA VAL A 153 30.12 -29.12 2.02
C VAL A 153 29.85 -30.35 2.88
N PHE A 154 28.76 -30.36 3.66
CA PHE A 154 28.39 -31.53 4.45
C PHE A 154 28.04 -32.73 3.56
N GLU A 155 27.30 -32.52 2.47
CA GLU A 155 27.00 -33.58 1.48
C GLU A 155 28.29 -34.16 0.86
N LEU A 156 29.30 -33.32 0.59
CA LEU A 156 30.60 -33.79 0.10
C LEU A 156 31.31 -34.70 1.12
N PHE A 157 31.24 -34.39 2.41
CA PHE A 157 31.80 -35.25 3.46
C PHE A 157 31.09 -36.60 3.60
N ASP A 158 29.78 -36.65 3.31
CA ASP A 158 29.00 -37.89 3.36
C ASP A 158 29.18 -38.76 2.11
N THR A 159 29.60 -38.17 0.98
CA THR A 159 29.65 -38.85 -0.32
C THR A 159 31.05 -39.25 -0.77
N VAL A 160 32.09 -38.55 -0.33
CA VAL A 160 33.47 -38.75 -0.81
C VAL A 160 34.46 -38.75 0.36
N GLU A 161 35.48 -39.61 0.29
CA GLU A 161 36.58 -39.61 1.25
C GLU A 161 37.52 -38.43 0.95
N ILE A 162 37.48 -37.40 1.80
CA ILE A 162 38.24 -36.16 1.61
C ILE A 162 39.53 -36.19 2.45
N PRO A 163 40.71 -35.86 1.86
CA PRO A 163 41.95 -35.73 2.61
C PRO A 163 41.84 -34.72 3.76
N ASN A 164 42.49 -34.99 4.90
CA ASN A 164 42.39 -34.14 6.10
C ASN A 164 42.68 -32.65 5.85
N GLN A 165 43.62 -32.34 4.94
CA GLN A 165 44.00 -30.96 4.63
C GLN A 165 42.91 -30.19 3.86
N GLU A 166 42.13 -30.87 3.00
CA GLU A 166 40.96 -30.30 2.32
C GLU A 166 39.74 -30.26 3.24
N LYS A 167 39.63 -31.21 4.16
CA LYS A 167 38.57 -31.23 5.18
C LYS A 167 38.65 -30.01 6.09
N GLU A 168 39.85 -29.61 6.51
CA GLU A 168 40.05 -28.39 7.31
C GLU A 168 39.64 -27.12 6.56
N SER A 169 39.99 -26.99 5.28
CA SER A 169 39.64 -25.80 4.48
C SER A 169 38.13 -25.70 4.27
N LEU A 170 37.46 -26.83 3.99
CA LEU A 170 36.01 -26.90 3.83
C LEU A 170 35.24 -26.60 5.13
N LEU A 171 35.72 -27.11 6.27
CA LEU A 171 35.17 -26.76 7.58
C LEU A 171 35.34 -25.27 7.91
N GLN A 172 36.44 -24.66 7.46
CA GLN A 172 36.66 -23.22 7.62
C GLN A 172 35.65 -22.39 6.80
N VAL A 173 35.29 -22.84 5.59
CA VAL A 173 34.22 -22.23 4.78
C VAL A 173 32.87 -22.31 5.48
N VAL A 174 32.52 -23.49 6.03
CA VAL A 174 31.28 -23.67 6.80
C VAL A 174 31.27 -22.75 8.02
N LYS A 175 32.38 -22.68 8.77
CA LYS A 175 32.49 -21.80 9.94
C LYS A 175 32.28 -20.33 9.56
N GLN A 176 32.94 -19.86 8.49
CA GLN A 176 32.79 -18.49 8.00
C GLN A 176 31.34 -18.19 7.58
N ASN A 177 30.69 -19.14 6.91
CA ASN A 177 29.29 -19.00 6.51
C ASN A 177 28.36 -18.90 7.73
N LEU A 178 28.57 -19.71 8.77
CA LEU A 178 27.80 -19.63 10.00
C LEU A 178 28.02 -18.30 10.74
N GLU A 179 29.25 -17.80 10.81
CA GLU A 179 29.56 -16.48 11.39
C GLU A 179 28.90 -15.34 10.58
N ASN A 180 28.89 -15.46 9.25
CA ASN A 180 28.20 -14.51 8.37
C ASN A 180 26.69 -14.52 8.59
N ILE A 181 26.08 -15.70 8.71
CA ILE A 181 24.65 -15.86 9.01
C ILE A 181 24.30 -15.19 10.33
N ASP A 182 25.06 -15.46 11.39
CA ASP A 182 24.84 -14.90 12.73
C ASP A 182 24.90 -13.37 12.73
N THR A 183 25.94 -12.80 12.09
CA THR A 183 26.11 -11.35 11.93
C THR A 183 24.96 -10.71 11.17
N LYS A 184 24.48 -11.36 10.09
CA LYS A 184 23.37 -10.88 9.26
C LYS A 184 22.03 -10.93 10.01
N ILE A 185 21.78 -12.00 10.78
CA ILE A 185 20.57 -12.12 11.63
C ILE A 185 20.57 -11.00 12.67
N HIS A 186 21.70 -10.75 13.33
CA HIS A 186 21.83 -9.64 14.27
C HIS A 186 21.54 -8.27 13.65
N SER A 187 22.04 -8.04 12.43
CA SER A 187 21.80 -6.80 11.69
C SER A 187 20.32 -6.59 11.36
N LEU A 188 19.60 -7.67 11.04
CA LEU A 188 18.17 -7.59 10.74
C LEU A 188 17.31 -7.35 11.97
N VAL A 189 17.59 -8.05 13.08
CA VAL A 189 16.87 -7.82 14.34
C VAL A 189 16.94 -6.34 14.71
N ARG A 190 18.11 -5.72 14.56
CA ARG A 190 18.31 -4.29 14.79
C ARG A 190 17.55 -3.39 13.81
N LEU A 191 17.45 -3.77 12.53
CA LEU A 191 16.66 -3.03 11.54
C LEU A 191 15.16 -3.06 11.85
N LEU A 192 14.66 -4.17 12.40
CA LEU A 192 13.23 -4.35 12.70
C LEU A 192 12.84 -3.84 14.10
N SER A 193 13.76 -3.77 15.06
CA SER A 193 13.44 -3.45 16.45
C SER A 193 13.26 -1.96 16.76
N LYS A 194 13.61 -1.04 15.85
CA LYS A 194 13.54 0.44 16.06
C LYS A 194 13.88 0.83 17.52
N GLU A 195 15.08 0.47 17.96
CA GLU A 195 15.79 1.15 19.06
C GLU A 195 17.04 1.84 18.49
#